data_AF-A0A1N7DH55-F1
#
_entry.id   AF-A0A1N7DH55-F1
#
_cell.length_a   1.000
_cell.length_b   1.000
_cell.length_c   1.000
_cell.angle_alpha   90.00
_cell.angle_beta   90.00
_cell.angle_gamma   90.00
#
_symmetry.space_group_name_H-M   'P 1'
#
loop_
_entity.id
_entity.type
_entity.pdbx_description
1 polymer ?
#
loop_
_entity_poly.entity_id
_entity_poly.type
_entity_poly.pdbx_seq_one_letter_code
_entity_poly.pdbx_strand_id
1 'polypeptide(L)'
;LEQKETIENQLLEKISEVLKIPVEAFQNFDEEQAVNLISCTFSDNAMFNNRIEVQNINPIEEIKKLHEEKIALYERMLKEKDEMMARLEKLLEK
;
A
#
# COMPACT_ATOMS: atom_id res chain seq x y z
N LEU A 1 31.88 -16.73 -21.07
CA LEU A 1 31.15 -17.36 -19.96
C LEU A 1 29.65 -17.32 -20.23
N GLU A 2 29.10 -16.17 -20.60
CA GLU A 2 27.67 -15.98 -20.87
C GLU A 2 27.08 -16.86 -22.00
N GLN A 3 27.89 -17.31 -22.97
CA GLN A 3 27.43 -18.21 -24.05
C GLN A 3 27.51 -19.70 -23.71
N LYS A 4 27.99 -20.07 -22.52
CA LYS A 4 28.04 -21.48 -22.10
C LYS A 4 26.81 -21.78 -21.25
N GLU A 5 26.03 -22.76 -21.67
CA GLU A 5 24.82 -23.22 -20.97
C GLU A 5 25.13 -23.82 -19.58
N THR A 6 26.34 -24.36 -19.40
CA THR A 6 26.82 -24.89 -18.13
C THR A 6 28.22 -24.39 -17.80
N ILE A 7 28.44 -24.04 -16.54
CA ILE A 7 29.71 -23.56 -16.01
C ILE A 7 30.22 -24.57 -14.98
N GLU A 8 31.50 -24.92 -15.05
CA GLU A 8 32.14 -25.87 -14.13
C GLU A 8 32.27 -25.26 -12.72
N ASN A 9 31.99 -26.06 -11.69
CA ASN A 9 32.02 -25.60 -10.28
C ASN A 9 33.38 -25.02 -9.86
N GLN A 10 34.49 -25.61 -10.32
CA GLN A 10 35.84 -25.11 -10.02
C GLN A 10 36.09 -23.70 -10.57
N LEU A 11 35.41 -23.32 -11.65
CA LEU A 11 35.49 -21.98 -12.22
C LEU A 11 34.62 -21.00 -11.42
N LEU A 12 33.42 -21.43 -11.00
CA LEU A 12 32.54 -20.65 -10.13
C LEU A 12 33.21 -20.34 -8.78
N GLU A 13 33.90 -21.30 -8.18
CA GLU A 13 34.66 -21.11 -6.93
C GLU A 13 35.74 -20.02 -7.08
N LYS A 14 36.53 -20.06 -8.17
CA LYS A 14 37.54 -19.04 -8.46
C LYS A 14 36.93 -17.66 -8.67
N ILE A 15 35.79 -17.58 -9.35
CA ILE A 15 35.07 -16.31 -9.56
C ILE A 15 34.52 -15.78 -8.23
N SER A 16 33.95 -16.65 -7.40
CA SER A 16 33.47 -16.36 -6.05
C SER A 16 34.59 -15.78 -5.17
N GLU A 17 35.78 -16.39 -5.19
CA GLU A 17 36.94 -15.89 -4.43
C GLU A 17 37.40 -14.50 -4.88
N VAL A 18 37.43 -14.24 -6.19
CA VAL A 18 37.88 -12.95 -6.75
C VAL A 18 36.86 -11.86 -6.49
N LEU A 19 35.57 -12.14 -6.72
CA LEU A 19 34.48 -11.18 -6.56
C LEU A 19 34.00 -11.05 -5.11
N LYS A 20 34.44 -11.95 -4.21
CA LYS A 20 34.00 -12.06 -2.82
C LYS A 20 32.47 -12.21 -2.71
N ILE A 21 31.89 -12.99 -3.61
CA ILE A 21 30.45 -13.30 -3.67
C ILE A 21 30.29 -14.81 -3.49
N PRO A 22 29.39 -15.31 -2.63
CA PRO A 22 29.19 -16.74 -2.43
C PRO A 22 28.85 -17.49 -3.73
N VAL A 23 29.33 -18.73 -3.87
CA VAL A 23 29.05 -19.58 -5.05
C VAL A 23 27.54 -19.78 -5.23
N GLU A 24 26.80 -19.88 -4.12
CA GLU A 24 25.36 -20.04 -4.10
C GLU A 24 24.63 -18.86 -4.76
N ALA A 25 25.20 -17.66 -4.74
CA ALA A 25 24.58 -16.49 -5.37
C ALA A 25 24.58 -16.60 -6.90
N PHE A 26 25.59 -17.23 -7.49
CA PHE A 26 25.62 -17.49 -8.94
C PHE A 26 24.70 -18.64 -9.33
N GLN A 27 24.57 -19.67 -8.47
CA GLN A 27 23.68 -20.81 -8.72
C GLN A 27 22.20 -20.44 -8.60
N ASN A 28 21.86 -19.51 -7.70
CA ASN A 28 20.51 -19.01 -7.50
C ASN A 28 20.26 -17.66 -8.20
N PHE A 29 21.07 -17.34 -9.21
CA PHE A 29 20.92 -16.08 -9.94
C PHE A 29 19.68 -16.13 -10.84
N ASP A 30 18.79 -15.14 -10.65
CA ASP A 30 17.62 -14.92 -11.49
C ASP A 30 17.82 -13.64 -12.31
N GLU A 31 18.03 -13.81 -13.60
CA GLU A 31 18.31 -12.72 -14.53
C GLU A 31 17.14 -11.74 -14.62
N GLU A 32 15.89 -12.22 -14.66
CA GLU A 32 14.71 -11.36 -14.75
C GLU A 32 14.56 -10.50 -13.49
N GLN A 33 14.79 -11.09 -12.31
CA GLN A 33 14.80 -10.33 -11.05
C GLN A 33 15.92 -9.29 -11.03
N ALA A 34 17.12 -9.63 -11.50
CA ALA A 34 18.24 -8.71 -11.54
C ALA A 34 17.97 -7.53 -12.50
N VAL A 35 17.46 -7.82 -13.70
CA VAL A 35 17.08 -6.80 -14.69
C VAL A 35 15.97 -5.89 -14.17
N ASN A 36 14.95 -6.46 -13.52
CA ASN A 36 13.87 -5.68 -12.91
C ASN A 36 14.41 -4.77 -11.80
N LEU A 37 15.27 -5.26 -10.92
CA LEU A 37 15.90 -4.44 -9.87
C LEU A 37 16.72 -3.29 -10.44
N ILE A 38 17.56 -3.57 -11.43
CA ILE A 38 18.37 -2.57 -12.13
C ILE A 38 17.45 -1.52 -12.77
N SER A 39 16.47 -1.94 -13.56
CA SER A 39 15.50 -1.05 -14.22
C SER A 39 14.75 -0.17 -13.22
N CYS A 40 14.32 -0.74 -12.10
CA CYS A 40 13.64 -0.03 -11.03
C CYS A 40 14.55 0.80 -10.14
N THR A 41 15.88 0.80 -10.32
CA THR A 41 16.83 1.59 -9.50
C THR A 41 17.39 2.79 -10.27
N PHE A 42 17.52 2.69 -11.61
CA PHE A 42 18.12 3.73 -12.45
C PHE A 42 17.11 4.72 -13.07
N SER A 43 15.82 4.64 -12.70
CA SER A 43 14.79 5.59 -13.13
C SER A 43 14.60 6.69 -12.08
N ASP A 44 14.34 7.94 -12.49
CA ASP A 44 14.07 9.06 -11.57
C ASP A 44 12.84 8.81 -10.64
N ASN A 45 12.04 7.78 -10.96
CA ASN A 45 10.94 7.26 -10.12
C ASN A 45 11.15 5.76 -9.81
N ALA A 46 12.39 5.40 -9.51
CA ALA A 46 12.83 4.08 -9.09
C ALA A 46 12.05 3.59 -7.85
N MET A 47 11.04 2.73 -8.04
CA MET A 47 10.20 2.20 -6.98
C MET A 47 10.26 0.66 -7.01
N PHE A 48 11.36 0.10 -6.54
CA PHE A 48 11.44 -1.33 -6.27
C PHE A 48 10.79 -1.61 -4.92
N ASN A 49 9.71 -2.39 -4.91
CA ASN A 49 9.08 -2.88 -3.68
C ASN A 49 8.49 -1.78 -2.78
N ASN A 50 7.75 -0.85 -3.40
CA ASN A 50 6.72 -0.15 -2.67
C ASN A 50 5.66 -1.17 -2.23
N ARG A 51 5.84 -1.72 -1.02
CA ARG A 51 4.74 -1.73 -0.07
C ARG A 51 4.36 -0.28 0.25
N ILE A 52 3.93 0.47 -0.76
CA ILE A 52 2.86 1.41 -0.53
C ILE A 52 1.79 0.45 -0.03
N GLU A 53 1.52 0.47 1.28
CA GLU A 53 0.17 0.16 1.71
C GLU A 53 -0.69 1.05 0.83
N VAL A 54 -1.19 0.48 -0.27
CA VAL A 54 -2.12 1.18 -1.15
C VAL A 54 -3.30 1.34 -0.24
N GLN A 55 -3.33 2.48 0.45
CA GLN A 55 -4.45 2.89 1.22
C GLN A 55 -5.57 2.96 0.19
N ASN A 56 -6.37 1.90 0.18
CA ASN A 56 -7.44 1.70 -0.77
C ASN A 56 -8.62 2.57 -0.32
N ILE A 57 -8.32 3.83 -0.02
CA ILE A 57 -9.26 4.85 0.40
C ILE A 57 -9.96 5.24 -0.89
N ASN A 58 -11.20 4.78 -1.04
CA ASN A 58 -12.06 5.23 -2.11
C ASN A 58 -12.72 6.55 -1.67
N PRO A 59 -12.33 7.70 -2.25
CA PRO A 59 -12.84 9.00 -1.80
C PRO A 59 -14.37 9.12 -1.95
N ILE A 60 -14.95 8.41 -2.93
CA ILE A 60 -16.40 8.41 -3.17
C ILE A 60 -17.13 7.72 -2.01
N GLU A 61 -16.56 6.63 -1.50
CA GLU A 61 -17.18 5.86 -0.41
C GLU A 61 -17.14 6.66 0.90
N GLU A 62 -16.02 7.32 1.19
CA GLU A 62 -15.89 8.21 2.35
C GLU A 62 -16.88 9.39 2.26
N ILE A 63 -17.07 9.96 1.07
CA ILE A 63 -18.06 11.04 0.87
C ILE A 63 -19.48 10.54 1.11
N LYS A 64 -19.83 9.33 0.64
CA LYS A 64 -21.16 8.76 0.90
C LYS A 64 -21.39 8.55 2.39
N LYS A 65 -20.43 7.93 3.08
CA LYS A 65 -20.47 7.72 4.53
C LYS A 65 -20.65 9.05 5.28
N LEU A 66 -19.91 10.09 4.90
CA LEU A 66 -20.06 11.42 5.49
C LEU A 66 -21.47 12.00 5.29
N HIS A 67 -22.10 11.76 4.12
CA HIS A 67 -23.47 12.20 3.87
C HIS A 67 -24.48 11.44 4.73
N GLU A 68 -24.32 10.13 4.88
CA GLU A 68 -25.17 9.31 5.73
C GLU A 68 -25.08 9.73 7.21
N GLU A 69 -23.86 9.93 7.72
CA GLU A 69 -23.63 10.41 9.08
C GLU A 69 -24.24 11.80 9.32
N LYS A 70 -24.13 12.70 8.32
CA LYS A 70 -24.74 14.03 8.34
C LYS A 70 -26.28 13.96 8.39
N ILE A 71 -26.89 13.09 7.58
CA ILE A 71 -28.35 12.91 7.57
C ILE A 71 -28.83 12.41 8.95
N ALA A 72 -28.18 11.38 9.48
CA ALA A 72 -28.51 10.82 10.79
C ALA A 72 -28.35 11.86 11.92
N LEU A 73 -27.34 12.73 11.84
CA LEU A 73 -27.17 13.82 12.78
C LEU A 73 -28.34 14.82 12.71
N TYR A 74 -28.76 15.21 11.51
CA TYR A 74 -29.88 16.13 11.35
C TYR A 74 -31.21 15.55 11.85
N GLU A 75 -31.48 14.27 11.62
CA GLU A 75 -32.67 13.61 12.17
C GLU A 75 -32.68 13.66 13.71
N ARG A 76 -31.54 13.39 14.35
CA ARG A 76 -31.41 13.50 15.81
C ARG A 76 -31.63 14.93 16.31
N MET A 77 -31.04 15.92 15.63
CA MET A 77 -31.20 17.32 16.00
C MET A 77 -32.65 17.80 15.83
N LEU A 78 -33.35 17.37 14.77
CA LEU A 78 -34.77 17.71 14.60
C LEU A 78 -35.61 17.10 15.71
N LYS A 79 -35.37 15.84 16.06
CA LYS A 79 -36.05 15.18 17.18
C LYS A 79 -35.81 15.91 18.50
N GLU A 80 -34.57 16.29 18.79
CA GLU A 80 -34.22 17.05 20.01
C GLU A 80 -34.93 18.41 20.04
N LYS A 81 -35.03 19.10 18.90
CA LYS A 81 -35.80 20.34 18.78
C LYS A 81 -37.29 20.12 19.06
N ASP A 82 -37.89 19.08 18.49
CA ASP A 82 -39.31 18.77 18.72
C ASP A 82 -39.57 18.46 20.19
N GLU A 83 -38.69 17.68 20.84
CA GLU A 83 -38.78 17.38 22.27
C GLU A 83 -38.62 18.64 23.13
N MET A 84 -37.71 19.55 22.77
CA MET A 84 -37.52 20.82 23.47
C MET A 84 -38.73 21.74 23.31
N MET A 85 -39.29 21.85 22.10
CA MET A 85 -40.50 22.63 21.83
C MET A 85 -41.68 22.10 22.63
N ALA A 86 -41.91 20.79 22.63
CA ALA A 86 -42.99 20.17 23.42
C ALA A 86 -42.83 20.41 24.93
N ARG A 87 -41.58 20.46 25.45
CA ARG A 87 -41.33 20.82 26.85
C ARG A 87 -41.64 22.29 27.13
N LEU A 88 -41.27 23.20 26.21
CA LEU A 88 -41.55 24.62 26.34
C LEU A 88 -43.05 24.91 26.28
N GLU A 89 -43.78 24.30 25.35
CA GLU A 89 -45.25 24.41 25.25
C GLU A 89 -45.93 23.99 26.55
N LYS A 90 -45.54 22.84 27.13
CA LYS A 90 -46.05 22.39 28.44
C LYS A 90 -45.77 23.33 29.61
N LEU A 91 -44.69 24.11 29.54
CA LEU A 91 -44.39 25.11 30.56
C LEU A 91 -45.23 26.38 30.39
N LEU A 92 -45.63 26.70 29.16
CA LEU A 92 -46.47 27.87 28.83
C LEU A 92 -47.98 27.59 29.02
N GLU A 93 -48.40 26.33 28.98
CA GLU A 93 -49.80 25.91 29.25
C GLU A 93 -50.16 25.84 30.75
N LYS A 94 -49.25 26.27 31.64
CA LYS A 94 -49.50 26.46 33.09
C LYS A 94 -49.71 27.91 33.45
#